data_AF-A0A7C1THT0-F1
#
_entry.id   AF-A0A7C1THT0-F1
#
_cell.length_a   1.000
_cell.length_b   1.000
_cell.length_c   1.000
_cell.angle_alpha   90.00
_cell.angle_beta   90.00
_cell.angle_gamma   90.00
#
_symmetry.space_group_name_H-M   'P 1'
#
loop_
_entity.id
_entity.type
_entity.pdbx_description
1 polymer ?
#
loop_
_entity_poly.entity_id
_entity_poly.type
_entity_poly.pdbx_seq_one_letter_code
_entity_poly.pdbx_strand_id
1 'polypeptide(L)' 'DLIFNDDRPVLMTEKDAVKCQRFAAENMWYLPIEIEMNNDFDVQLLNLLEKK' A
#
# COMPACT_ATOMS: atom_id res chain seq x y z
N ASP A 1 7.54 9.48 -12.67
CA ASP A 1 7.74 8.12 -13.19
C ASP A 1 8.98 7.49 -12.59
N LEU A 2 8.93 6.19 -12.35
CA LEU A 2 10.06 5.38 -11.92
C LEU A 2 10.74 4.80 -13.17
N ILE A 3 11.77 5.49 -13.67
CA ILE A 3 12.47 5.12 -14.91
C ILE A 3 13.87 4.64 -14.54
N PHE A 4 14.16 3.40 -14.89
CA PHE A 4 15.48 2.77 -14.74
C PHE A 4 16.05 2.46 -16.12
N ASN A 5 17.37 2.34 -16.23
CA ASN A 5 18.04 2.06 -17.50
C ASN A 5 18.07 0.56 -17.85
N ASP A 6 17.12 -0.21 -17.32
CA ASP A 6 16.91 -1.63 -17.59
C ASP A 6 15.42 -2.00 -17.43
N ASP A 7 15.06 -3.22 -17.85
CA ASP A 7 13.69 -3.75 -17.74
C ASP A 7 13.52 -4.66 -16.52
N ARG A 8 14.32 -4.48 -15.46
CA ARG A 8 14.22 -5.35 -14.28
C ARG A 8 12.93 -5.08 -13.51
N PRO A 9 12.41 -6.09 -12.77
CA PRO A 9 11.27 -5.89 -11.89
C PRO A 9 11.57 -4.83 -10.82
N VAL A 10 10.61 -3.93 -10.62
CA VAL A 10 10.61 -2.93 -9.55
C VAL A 10 9.65 -3.42 -8.47
N LEU A 11 10.18 -3.77 -7.31
CA LEU A 11 9.38 -4.16 -6.15
C LEU A 11 9.17 -2.96 -5.23
N MET A 12 7.93 -2.73 -4.81
CA MET A 12 7.57 -1.65 -3.88
C MET A 12 6.58 -2.11 -2.81
N THR A 13 6.35 -1.23 -1.82
CA THR A 13 5.28 -1.46 -0.83
C THR A 13 3.91 -1.22 -1.45
N GLU A 14 2.87 -1.88 -0.93
CA GLU A 14 1.48 -1.66 -1.38
C GLU A 14 1.07 -0.17 -1.29
N LYS A 15 1.51 0.53 -0.23
CA LYS A 15 1.32 1.98 -0.06
C LYS A 15 1.88 2.77 -1.24
N ASP A 16 3.03 2.40 -1.76
CA ASP A 16 3.62 3.08 -2.92
C ASP A 16 2.92 2.66 -4.22
N ALA A 17 2.47 1.42 -4.35
CA ALA A 17 1.68 0.95 -5.49
C ALA A 17 0.37 1.74 -5.66
N VAL A 18 -0.36 2.01 -4.56
CA VAL A 18 -1.57 2.87 -4.57
C VAL A 18 -1.24 4.29 -5.03
N LYS A 19 -0.11 4.85 -4.60
CA LYS A 19 0.31 6.20 -5.01
C LYS A 19 0.75 6.26 -6.48
N CYS A 20 1.37 5.19 -6.97
CA CYS A 20 1.94 5.10 -8.31
C CYS A 20 0.93 4.63 -9.37
N GLN A 21 -0.32 4.36 -9.00
CA GLN A 21 -1.34 3.79 -9.88
C GLN A 21 -1.48 4.51 -11.24
N ARG A 22 -1.29 5.83 -11.28
CA ARG A 22 -1.40 6.64 -12.50
C ARG A 22 -0.29 6.40 -13.53
N PHE A 23 0.86 5.86 -13.10
CA PHE A 23 2.03 5.60 -13.94
C PHE A 23 2.56 4.17 -13.74
N ALA A 24 1.69 3.25 -13.30
CA ALA A 24 2.05 1.85 -13.12
C ALA A 24 2.49 1.25 -14.47
N ALA A 25 3.59 0.51 -14.45
CA ALA A 25 4.11 -0.24 -15.59
C ALA A 25 4.10 -1.74 -15.28
N GLU A 26 4.18 -2.58 -16.33
CA GLU A 26 4.09 -4.05 -16.19
C GLU A 26 5.20 -4.67 -15.32
N ASN A 27 6.37 -4.02 -15.26
CA ASN A 27 7.48 -4.48 -14.43
C ASN A 27 7.39 -3.99 -12.97
N MET A 28 6.30 -3.33 -12.57
CA MET A 28 6.09 -2.84 -11.20
C MET A 28 5.23 -3.79 -10.39
N TRP A 29 5.77 -4.25 -9.26
CA TRP A 29 5.16 -5.27 -8.42
C TRP A 29 5.07 -4.79 -6.97
N TYR A 30 4.06 -5.28 -6.27
CA TYR A 30 3.96 -5.23 -4.81
C TYR A 30 3.43 -6.58 -4.32
N LEU A 31 3.74 -6.92 -3.08
CA LEU A 31 3.15 -8.08 -2.43
C LEU A 31 1.85 -7.64 -1.75
N PRO A 32 0.67 -8.12 -2.17
CA PRO A 32 -0.56 -7.85 -1.44
C PRO A 32 -0.52 -8.56 -0.09
N ILE A 33 -1.05 -7.90 0.93
CA ILE A 33 -1.25 -8.50 2.25
C ILE A 33 -2.73 -8.47 2.60
N GLU A 34 -3.23 -9.59 3.13
CA GLU A 34 -4.56 -9.68 3.69
C GLU A 34 -4.46 -9.63 5.22
N ILE A 35 -5.32 -8.84 5.85
CA ILE A 35 -5.32 -8.67 7.30
C ILE A 35 -6.72 -9.00 7.82
N GLU A 36 -6.80 -10.00 8.68
CA GLU A 36 -7.99 -10.26 9.48
C GLU A 36 -7.97 -9.33 10.71
N MET A 37 -8.98 -8.47 10.79
CA MET A 37 -9.12 -7.50 11.87
C MET A 37 -10.23 -7.94 12.80
N ASN A 38 -10.04 -7.73 14.11
CA ASN A 38 -11.11 -7.94 15.08
C ASN A 38 -12.29 -7.00 14.77
N ASN A 39 -13.51 -7.50 14.90
CA ASN A 39 -14.74 -6.73 14.63
C ASN A 39 -14.83 -5.41 15.43
N ASP A 40 -14.15 -5.34 16.59
CA ASP A 40 -14.18 -4.16 17.46
C ASP A 40 -13.06 -3.14 17.15
N PHE A 41 -12.20 -3.40 16.16
CA PHE A 41 -11.04 -2.54 15.86
C PHE A 41 -11.45 -1.10 15.56
N ASP A 42 -12.47 -0.91 14.71
CA ASP A 42 -12.91 0.42 14.27
C ASP A 42 -13.38 1.26 15.46
N VAL A 43 -14.13 0.65 16.38
CA VAL A 43 -14.60 1.29 17.62
C VAL A 43 -13.42 1.68 18.51
N GLN A 44 -12.42 0.81 18.66
CA GLN A 44 -11.23 1.10 19.44
C GLN A 44 -10.41 2.24 18.84
N LEU A 45 -10.24 2.24 17.51
CA LEU A 45 -9.49 3.26 16.80
C LEU A 45 -10.16 4.64 16.93
N LEU A 46 -11.47 4.73 16.71
CA LEU A 46 -12.21 5.99 16.84
C LEU A 46 -12.11 6.57 18.25
N ASN A 47 -12.27 5.72 19.27
CA ASN A 47 -12.10 6.14 20.68
C ASN A 47 -10.69 6.69 20.97
N LEU A 48 -9.63 6.21 20.30
CA LEU A 48 -8.27 6.72 20.46
C LEU A 48 -8.08 8.07 19.76
N LEU A 49 -8.71 8.27 18.60
CA LEU A 49 -8.62 9.52 17.83
C LEU A 49 -9.40 10.65 18.49
N GLU A 50 -10.55 10.36 19.12
CA GLU A 50 -11.39 11.34 19.83
C GLU A 50 -10.83 11.76 21.20
N LYS A 51 -9.95 10.95 21.80
CA LYS A 51 -9.27 11.28 23.06
C LYS A 51 -8.11 12.28 22.91
N LYS A 52 -7.97 12.90 21.73
CA LYS A 52 -6.95 13.91 21.43
C LYS A 52 -7.54 15.32 21.37
#